data_AF-A0A0F9SZ02-F1
#
_entry.id   AF-A0A0F9SZ02-F1
#
_cell.length_a   1.000
_cell.length_b   1.000
_cell.length_c   1.000
_cell.angle_alpha   90.00
_cell.angle_beta   90.00
_cell.angle_gamma   90.00
#
_symmetry.space_group_name_H-M   'P 1'
#
loop_
_entity.id
_entity.type
_entity.pdbx_description
1 polymer ?
#
loop_
_entity_poly.entity_id
_entity_poly.type
_entity_poly.pdbx_seq_one_letter_code
_entity_poly.pdbx_strand_id
1 'polypeptide(L)'
;MSEPQHANLSLDFDFVSCYRCGSPIWMETWILKKRRNDHQDFYCYNGHRQSFSGETDAARLKRQLETERGKTRMARDEVGNERRRADHLGRSRDVYKGKLKATKQRIKNGVCPCCKRTFRDLHDHMRTKHPAYGGQA
;
A
#
# COMPACT_ATOMS: atom_id res chain seq x y z
N MET A 1 -64.72 3.16 13.51
CA MET A 1 -63.99 4.19 14.28
C MET A 1 -62.52 3.80 14.21
N SER A 2 -61.76 4.45 13.33
CA SER A 2 -60.34 4.16 13.10
C SER A 2 -59.50 4.75 14.24
N GLU A 3 -58.70 3.90 14.87
CA GLU A 3 -57.78 4.22 15.96
C GLU A 3 -56.71 5.22 15.47
N PRO A 4 -56.43 6.32 16.21
CA PRO A 4 -55.46 7.30 15.78
C PRO A 4 -54.05 6.70 15.86
N GLN A 5 -53.33 6.74 14.73
CA GLN A 5 -51.92 6.33 14.68
C GLN A 5 -51.08 7.36 15.45
N HIS A 6 -50.58 6.99 16.63
CA HIS A 6 -49.59 7.79 17.35
C HIS A 6 -48.21 7.54 16.73
N ALA A 7 -47.66 8.56 16.07
CA ALA A 7 -46.27 8.54 15.65
C ALA A 7 -45.37 8.73 16.88
N ASN A 8 -44.54 7.73 17.19
CA ASN A 8 -43.54 7.84 18.25
C ASN A 8 -42.39 8.72 17.76
N LEU A 9 -42.22 9.90 18.36
CA LEU A 9 -41.06 10.74 18.18
C LEU A 9 -40.06 10.46 19.32
N SER A 10 -38.92 9.86 19.00
CA SER A 10 -37.80 9.71 19.93
C SER A 10 -36.82 10.86 19.76
N LEU A 11 -36.49 11.55 20.85
CA LEU A 11 -35.48 12.61 20.89
C LEU A 11 -34.33 12.18 21.80
N ASP A 12 -33.12 12.12 21.24
CA ASP A 12 -31.90 11.81 21.99
C ASP A 12 -31.22 13.09 22.45
N PHE A 13 -31.03 13.24 23.76
CA PHE A 13 -30.37 14.38 24.37
C PHE A 13 -28.99 14.01 24.90
N ASP A 14 -28.02 14.86 24.58
CA ASP A 14 -26.70 14.85 25.21
C ASP A 14 -26.56 16.12 26.05
N PHE A 15 -25.61 16.10 26.99
CA PHE A 15 -25.27 17.29 27.75
C PHE A 15 -23.78 17.63 27.67
N VAL A 16 -23.50 18.93 27.81
CA VAL A 16 -22.15 19.46 27.98
C VAL A 16 -22.16 20.48 29.11
N SER A 17 -21.14 20.47 29.95
CA SER A 17 -21.02 21.46 31.02
C SER A 17 -20.48 22.79 30.50
N CYS A 18 -20.98 23.90 31.05
CA CYS A 18 -20.41 25.20 30.76
C CYS A 18 -18.97 25.30 31.28
N TYR A 19 -17.99 25.63 30.44
CA TYR A 19 -16.58 25.76 30.85
C TYR A 19 -16.37 26.84 31.91
N ARG A 20 -17.28 27.83 31.99
CA ARG A 20 -17.14 28.98 32.90
C ARG A 20 -17.87 28.79 34.23
N CYS A 21 -19.11 28.32 34.20
CA CYS A 21 -19.95 28.23 35.41
C CYS A 21 -20.37 26.80 35.77
N GLY A 22 -19.94 25.79 35.01
CA GLY A 22 -20.23 24.38 35.29
C GLY A 22 -21.68 23.94 35.04
N SER A 23 -22.60 24.87 34.78
CA SER A 23 -24.01 24.55 34.55
C SER A 23 -24.18 23.58 33.36
N PRO A 24 -24.94 22.48 33.52
CA PRO A 24 -25.19 21.53 32.45
C PRO A 24 -26.02 22.19 31.35
N ILE A 25 -25.71 21.91 30.09
CA ILE A 25 -26.45 22.39 28.92
C ILE A 25 -26.98 21.17 28.20
N TRP A 26 -28.30 21.01 28.20
CA TRP A 26 -28.98 19.92 27.51
C TRP A 26 -29.29 20.35 26.09
N MET A 27 -28.85 19.57 25.11
CA MET A 27 -29.14 19.80 23.69
C MET A 27 -29.42 18.47 23.02
N GLU A 28 -30.24 18.49 21.99
CA GLU A 28 -30.40 17.32 21.12
C GLU A 28 -29.03 16.91 20.56
N THR A 29 -28.81 15.59 20.50
CA THR A 29 -27.55 14.96 20.09
C THR A 29 -27.04 15.51 18.75
N TRP A 30 -27.95 15.74 17.79
CA TRP A 30 -27.58 16.26 16.47
C TRP A 30 -27.12 17.74 16.52
N ILE A 31 -27.69 18.56 17.42
CA ILE A 31 -27.27 19.96 17.61
C ILE A 31 -25.87 19.97 18.21
N LEU A 32 -25.62 19.15 19.23
CA LEU A 32 -24.29 19.05 19.85
C LEU A 32 -23.24 18.61 18.82
N LYS A 33 -23.54 17.60 18.00
CA LYS A 33 -22.68 17.15 16.88
C LYS A 33 -22.46 18.27 15.85
N LYS A 34 -23.51 18.99 15.48
CA LYS A 34 -23.40 20.13 14.55
C LYS A 34 -22.46 21.20 15.10
N ARG A 35 -22.60 21.57 16.38
CA ARG A 35 -21.74 22.57 17.04
C ARG A 35 -20.29 22.13 17.17
N ARG A 36 -20.03 20.83 17.37
CA ARG A 36 -18.67 20.27 17.35
C ARG A 36 -18.03 20.34 15.96
N ASN A 37 -18.83 20.32 14.89
CA ASN A 37 -18.35 20.35 13.51
C ASN A 37 -18.26 21.76 12.91
N ASP A 38 -19.21 22.64 13.21
CA ASP A 38 -19.24 24.01 12.67
C ASP A 38 -18.52 25.03 13.55
N HIS A 39 -18.16 24.65 14.78
CA HIS A 39 -17.50 25.48 15.77
C HIS A 39 -18.23 26.78 16.09
N GLN A 40 -19.53 26.86 15.79
CA GLN A 40 -20.33 28.04 16.08
C GLN A 40 -20.58 28.18 17.58
N ASP A 41 -20.81 29.43 17.97
CA ASP A 41 -21.13 29.76 19.34
C ASP A 41 -22.48 29.17 19.79
N PHE A 42 -22.52 28.75 21.04
CA PHE A 42 -23.73 28.40 21.78
C PHE A 42 -23.60 28.96 23.20
N TYR A 43 -24.72 29.04 23.93
CA TYR A 43 -24.77 29.72 25.22
C TYR A 43 -25.26 28.77 26.30
N CYS A 44 -24.70 28.89 27.51
CA CYS A 44 -25.29 28.25 28.67
C CYS A 44 -26.53 29.03 29.15
N TYR A 45 -27.32 28.43 30.04
CA TYR A 45 -28.52 29.07 30.60
C TYR A 45 -28.22 30.37 31.37
N ASN A 46 -26.99 30.55 31.84
CA ASN A 46 -26.52 31.78 32.50
C ASN A 46 -25.92 32.80 31.52
N GLY A 47 -25.97 32.54 30.20
CA GLY A 47 -25.53 33.48 29.17
C GLY A 47 -24.04 33.43 28.80
N HIS A 48 -23.26 32.47 29.29
CA HIS A 48 -21.85 32.34 28.89
C HIS A 48 -21.72 31.75 27.49
N ARG A 49 -21.06 32.49 26.60
CA ARG A 49 -20.71 32.06 25.24
C ARG A 49 -19.72 30.91 25.26
N GLN A 50 -19.96 29.89 24.47
CA GLN A 50 -19.17 28.68 24.34
C GLN A 50 -19.01 28.32 22.87
N SER A 51 -17.87 27.75 22.52
CA SER A 51 -17.65 27.11 21.23
C SER A 51 -16.78 25.88 21.43
N PHE A 52 -16.95 24.88 20.57
CA PHE A 52 -16.02 23.77 20.54
C PHE A 52 -14.77 24.20 19.79
N SER A 53 -13.59 23.89 20.30
CA SER A 53 -12.32 24.08 19.61
C SER A 53 -11.74 22.72 19.20
N GLY A 54 -10.87 22.72 18.17
CA GLY A 54 -10.16 21.53 17.71
C GLY A 54 -10.44 21.16 16.27
N GLU A 55 -9.88 20.03 15.84
CA GLU A 55 -10.05 19.50 14.49
C GLU A 55 -11.45 18.91 14.31
N THR A 56 -12.17 19.35 13.27
CA THR A 56 -13.46 18.77 12.89
C THR A 56 -13.33 17.29 12.59
N ASP A 57 -14.39 16.52 12.78
CA ASP A 57 -14.40 15.11 12.38
C ASP A 57 -14.13 14.95 10.88
N ALA A 58 -14.58 15.91 10.06
CA ALA A 58 -14.30 15.94 8.63
C ALA A 58 -12.80 16.12 8.32
N ALA A 59 -12.12 17.04 9.00
CA ALA A 59 -10.68 17.25 8.84
C ALA A 59 -9.88 16.02 9.31
N ARG A 60 -10.26 15.44 10.46
CA ARG A 60 -9.65 14.22 10.99
C ARG A 60 -9.80 13.04 10.04
N LEU A 61 -11.01 12.80 9.53
CA LEU A 61 -11.29 11.73 8.58
C LEU A 61 -10.55 11.95 7.25
N LYS A 62 -10.46 13.19 6.77
CA LYS A 62 -9.68 13.51 5.56
C LYS A 62 -8.20 13.17 5.76
N ARG A 63 -7.62 13.55 6.90
CA ARG A 63 -6.23 13.24 7.24
C ARG A 63 -5.96 11.74 7.35
N GLN A 64 -6.88 10.99 7.97
CA GLN A 64 -6.80 9.54 8.04
C GLN A 64 -6.85 8.91 6.64
N LEU A 65 -7.78 9.37 5.80
CA LEU A 65 -7.94 8.90 4.43
C LEU A 65 -6.70 9.18 3.58
N GLU A 66 -6.10 10.38 3.70
CA GLU A 66 -4.84 10.71 3.02
C GLU A 66 -3.67 9.83 3.48
N THR A 67 -3.59 9.56 4.79
CA THR A 67 -2.58 8.67 5.37
C THR A 67 -2.71 7.25 4.83
N GLU A 68 -3.92 6.69 4.80
CA GLU A 68 -4.17 5.34 4.29
C GLU A 68 -3.95 5.23 2.77
N ARG A 69 -4.31 6.27 2.01
CA ARG A 69 -3.95 6.37 0.59
C ARG A 69 -2.44 6.37 0.38
N GLY A 70 -1.71 7.11 1.20
CA GLY A 70 -0.24 7.14 1.20
C GLY A 70 0.36 5.75 1.43
N LYS A 71 -0.08 5.04 2.48
CA LYS A 71 0.35 3.67 2.77
C LYS A 71 0.07 2.71 1.61
N THR A 72 -1.15 2.76 1.07
CA THR A 72 -1.56 1.91 -0.05
C THR A 72 -0.69 2.16 -1.28
N ARG A 73 -0.37 3.44 -1.57
CA ARG A 73 0.51 3.80 -2.68
C ARG A 73 1.92 3.25 -2.48
N MET A 74 2.51 3.44 -1.31
CA MET A 74 3.85 2.92 -1.00
C MET A 74 3.92 1.41 -1.14
N ALA A 75 2.94 0.68 -0.59
CA ALA A 75 2.88 -0.78 -0.70
C ALA A 75 2.78 -1.25 -2.17
N ARG A 76 2.00 -0.55 -3.01
CA ARG A 76 1.91 -0.86 -4.45
C ARG A 76 3.22 -0.59 -5.18
N ASP A 77 3.89 0.51 -4.86
CA ASP A 77 5.17 0.88 -5.48
C ASP A 77 6.27 -0.13 -5.10
N GLU A 78 6.28 -0.61 -3.85
CA GLU A 78 7.18 -1.65 -3.35
C GLU A 78 6.98 -2.97 -4.11
N VAL A 79 5.75 -3.49 -4.18
CA VAL A 79 5.43 -4.69 -4.95
C VAL A 79 5.81 -4.52 -6.43
N GLY A 80 5.58 -3.33 -7.00
CA GLY A 80 5.98 -3.02 -8.37
C GLY A 80 7.49 -3.05 -8.57
N ASN A 81 8.25 -2.52 -7.62
CA ASN A 81 9.72 -2.54 -7.64
C ASN A 81 10.28 -3.96 -7.52
N GLU A 82 9.73 -4.77 -6.62
CA GLU A 82 10.15 -6.16 -6.45
C GLU A 82 9.92 -6.99 -7.70
N ARG A 83 8.75 -6.85 -8.33
CA ARG A 83 8.45 -7.52 -9.62
C ARG A 83 9.45 -7.12 -10.70
N ARG A 84 9.73 -5.82 -10.85
CA ARG A 84 10.74 -5.33 -11.81
C ARG A 84 12.12 -5.90 -11.53
N ARG A 85 12.54 -5.99 -10.27
CA ARG A 85 13.82 -6.60 -9.87
C ARG A 85 13.85 -8.09 -10.21
N ALA A 86 12.80 -8.83 -9.88
CA ALA A 86 12.69 -10.25 -10.18
C ALA A 86 12.77 -10.50 -11.70
N ASP A 87 12.04 -9.72 -12.50
CA ASP A 87 12.05 -9.81 -13.96
C ASP A 87 13.45 -9.51 -14.53
N HIS A 88 14.11 -8.47 -14.04
CA HIS A 88 15.45 -8.11 -14.46
C HIS A 88 16.48 -9.20 -14.16
N LEU A 89 16.41 -9.77 -12.95
CA LEU A 89 17.26 -10.89 -12.54
C LEU A 89 16.99 -12.15 -13.36
N GLY A 90 15.72 -12.46 -13.62
CA GLY A 90 15.31 -13.56 -14.47
C GLY A 90 15.90 -13.46 -15.88
N ARG A 91 15.71 -12.30 -16.53
CA ARG A 91 16.28 -12.03 -17.87
C ARG A 91 17.81 -12.14 -17.88
N SER A 92 18.46 -11.56 -16.86
CA SER A 92 19.92 -11.61 -16.74
C SER A 92 20.39 -13.06 -16.61
N ARG A 93 19.78 -13.84 -15.73
CA ARG A 93 20.07 -15.26 -15.52
C ARG A 93 19.94 -16.05 -16.82
N ASP A 94 18.87 -15.84 -17.57
CA ASP A 94 18.62 -16.58 -18.81
C ASP A 94 19.63 -16.22 -19.91
N VAL A 95 20.03 -14.95 -20.00
CA VAL A 95 21.14 -14.51 -20.88
C VAL A 95 22.46 -15.18 -20.47
N TYR A 96 22.80 -15.19 -19.17
CA TYR A 96 24.02 -15.85 -18.69
C TYR A 96 24.00 -17.35 -18.95
N LYS A 97 22.87 -18.04 -18.71
CA LYS A 97 22.70 -19.46 -19.04
C LYS A 97 22.90 -19.73 -20.52
N GLY A 98 22.32 -18.90 -21.39
CA GLY A 98 22.49 -19.00 -22.84
C GLY A 98 23.95 -18.84 -23.26
N LYS A 99 24.64 -17.80 -22.76
CA LYS A 99 26.07 -17.56 -23.01
C LYS A 99 26.93 -18.71 -22.51
N LEU A 100 26.68 -19.23 -21.31
CA LEU A 100 27.41 -20.35 -20.74
C LEU A 100 27.23 -21.62 -21.57
N LYS A 101 25.99 -21.93 -21.97
CA LYS A 101 25.70 -23.07 -22.85
C LYS A 101 26.43 -22.95 -24.19
N ALA A 102 26.38 -21.77 -24.81
CA ALA A 102 27.09 -21.51 -26.06
C ALA A 102 28.61 -21.68 -25.92
N THR A 103 29.19 -21.18 -24.84
CA THR A 103 30.63 -21.34 -24.54
C THR A 103 30.99 -22.81 -24.31
N LYS A 104 30.21 -23.54 -23.49
CA LYS A 104 30.39 -24.99 -23.29
C LYS A 104 30.33 -25.74 -24.62
N GLN A 105 29.39 -25.40 -25.49
CA GLN A 105 29.26 -26.04 -26.80
C GLN A 105 30.43 -25.74 -27.73
N ARG A 106 30.98 -24.52 -27.70
CA ARG A 106 32.19 -24.17 -28.45
C ARG A 106 33.41 -24.96 -27.98
N ILE A 107 33.61 -25.02 -26.66
CA ILE A 107 34.72 -25.78 -26.06
C ILE A 107 34.58 -27.28 -26.37
N LYS A 108 33.36 -27.84 -26.28
CA LYS A 108 33.06 -29.22 -26.68
C LYS A 108 33.50 -29.50 -28.12
N ASN A 109 33.27 -28.55 -29.01
CA ASN A 109 33.61 -28.65 -30.44
C ASN A 109 35.09 -28.24 -30.73
N GLY A 110 35.92 -28.01 -29.72
CA GLY A 110 37.32 -27.61 -29.88
C GLY A 110 37.53 -26.19 -30.40
N VAL A 111 36.53 -25.31 -30.25
CA VAL A 111 36.57 -23.92 -30.76
C VAL A 111 36.85 -22.95 -29.61
N CYS A 112 37.87 -22.09 -29.78
CA CYS A 112 38.19 -21.05 -28.80
C CYS A 112 37.08 -19.99 -28.69
N PRO A 113 36.56 -19.70 -27.47
CA PRO A 113 35.52 -18.69 -27.28
C PRO A 113 35.94 -17.26 -27.65
N CYS A 114 37.23 -16.94 -27.57
CA CYS A 114 37.77 -15.59 -27.76
C CYS A 114 38.03 -15.28 -29.24
N CYS A 115 38.72 -16.17 -29.95
CA CYS A 115 39.19 -15.91 -31.33
C CYS A 115 38.55 -16.81 -32.39
N LYS A 116 37.61 -17.69 -32.03
CA LYS A 116 36.90 -18.63 -32.92
C LYS A 116 37.79 -19.61 -33.71
N ARG A 117 39.07 -19.72 -33.35
CA ARG A 117 39.97 -20.73 -33.93
C ARG A 117 39.58 -22.12 -33.47
N THR A 118 39.72 -23.10 -34.35
CA THR A 118 39.45 -24.51 -34.08
C THR A 118 40.75 -25.24 -33.80
N PHE A 119 40.78 -26.00 -32.71
CA PHE A 119 41.90 -26.83 -32.30
C PHE A 119 41.50 -28.30 -32.48
N ARG A 120 42.11 -28.96 -33.47
CA ARG A 120 41.79 -30.35 -33.83
C ARG A 120 42.01 -31.29 -32.64
N ASP A 121 43.14 -31.16 -31.97
CA ASP A 121 43.52 -32.00 -30.83
C ASP A 121 42.54 -31.84 -29.66
N LEU A 122 42.08 -30.61 -29.40
CA LEU A 122 41.08 -30.36 -28.37
C LEU A 122 39.74 -30.99 -28.73
N HIS A 123 39.29 -30.87 -29.98
CA HIS A 123 38.06 -31.50 -30.45
C HIS A 123 38.11 -33.03 -30.25
N ASP A 124 39.18 -33.67 -30.70
CA ASP A 124 39.32 -35.13 -30.58
C ASP A 124 39.50 -35.59 -29.13
N HIS A 125 40.21 -34.82 -28.31
CA HIS A 125 40.28 -35.02 -26.86
C HIS A 125 38.89 -34.96 -26.23
N MET A 126 38.12 -33.89 -26.47
CA MET A 126 36.78 -33.72 -25.90
C MET A 126 35.82 -34.82 -26.35
N ARG A 127 35.89 -35.23 -27.63
CA ARG A 127 35.05 -36.31 -28.18
C ARG A 127 35.34 -37.67 -27.55
N THR A 128 36.60 -37.99 -27.30
CA THR A 128 37.02 -39.33 -26.82
C THR A 128 37.04 -39.43 -25.30
N LYS A 129 37.47 -38.37 -24.60
CA LYS A 129 37.62 -38.35 -23.14
C LYS A 129 36.43 -37.74 -22.42
N HIS A 130 35.69 -36.84 -23.08
CA HIS A 130 34.59 -36.10 -22.47
C HIS A 130 33.31 -36.09 -23.32
N PRO A 131 32.78 -37.25 -23.75
CA PRO A 131 31.61 -37.31 -24.64
C PRO A 131 30.34 -36.66 -24.04
N ALA A 132 30.20 -36.65 -22.71
CA ALA A 132 29.09 -36.05 -21.99
C ALA A 132 29.24 -34.53 -21.74
N TYR A 133 30.40 -33.92 -22.04
CA TYR A 133 30.62 -32.50 -21.79
C TYR A 133 29.65 -31.64 -22.62
N GLY A 134 29.04 -30.64 -21.97
CA GLY A 134 28.00 -29.80 -22.56
C GLY A 134 26.60 -30.41 -22.63
N GLY A 135 26.41 -31.67 -22.24
CA GLY A 135 25.11 -32.36 -22.21
C GLY A 135 24.30 -32.21 -20.92
N GLN A 136 24.89 -31.69 -19.85
CA GLN A 136 24.21 -31.44 -18.58
C GLN A 136 23.94 -29.93 -18.45
N ALA A 137 22.67 -29.56 -18.53
CA ALA A 137 22.14 -28.22 -18.31
C ALA A 137 21.00 -28.28 -17.30
#